data_AF-A0A1G6USX2-F1
#
_entry.id   AF-A0A1G6USX2-F1
#
_cell.length_a   1.000
_cell.length_b   1.000
_cell.length_c   1.000
_cell.angle_alpha   90.00
_cell.angle_beta   90.00
_cell.angle_gamma   90.00
#
_symmetry.space_group_name_H-M   'P 1'
#
loop_
_entity.id
_entity.type
_entity.pdbx_description
1 polymer ?
#
loop_
_entity_poly.entity_id
_entity_poly.type
_entity_poly.pdbx_seq_one_letter_code
_entity_poly.pdbx_strand_id
1 'polypeptide(L)'
;MRLSFQRFLRPTSRIASGSLPSSLGALPVGLGRQGDLIVPTADNEAFWVGLELARAAQPITLRLSVELRSGDVLDALGAAPSSALTVPPTRHVGGFTHAGSGLRAFARGGGEDINGCVRLVFRAAILAVESEPFSTVVRLVDYAGFTAESGMAPPSPLDPDAGFQGWRLP
;
A
#
# COMPACT_ATOMS: atom_id res chain seq x y z
N MET A 1 6.56 -8.52 10.65
CA MET A 1 5.88 -7.24 10.38
C MET A 1 4.46 -7.53 9.94
N ARG A 2 3.49 -6.71 10.37
CA ARG A 2 2.10 -6.74 9.89
C ARG A 2 1.88 -5.55 8.97
N LEU A 3 1.16 -5.80 7.89
CA LEU A 3 0.70 -4.81 6.93
C LEU A 3 -0.81 -4.69 7.03
N SER A 4 -1.32 -3.46 6.95
CA SER A 4 -2.75 -3.20 6.77
C SER A 4 -2.94 -2.21 5.64
N PHE A 5 -4.08 -2.26 4.95
CA PHE A 5 -4.37 -1.44 3.79
C PHE A 5 -5.65 -0.68 4.08
N GLN A 6 -5.58 0.64 4.03
CA GLN A 6 -6.68 1.51 4.45
C GLN A 6 -7.08 2.36 3.25
N ARG A 7 -8.29 2.12 2.75
CA ARG A 7 -8.77 2.72 1.50
C ARG A 7 -9.39 4.09 1.72
N PHE A 8 -9.36 4.91 0.69
CA PHE A 8 -10.01 6.21 0.60
C PHE A 8 -10.33 6.52 -0.87
N LEU A 9 -11.05 7.61 -1.12
CA LEU A 9 -11.35 8.07 -2.48
C LEU A 9 -10.06 8.41 -3.22
N ARG A 10 -9.90 7.90 -4.45
CA ARG A 10 -8.73 8.22 -5.27
C ARG A 10 -8.65 9.74 -5.48
N PRO A 11 -7.56 10.40 -5.07
CA PRO A 11 -7.43 11.83 -5.25
C PRO A 11 -7.17 12.12 -6.73
N THR A 12 -7.70 13.24 -7.21
CA THR A 12 -7.45 13.75 -8.57
C THR A 12 -6.08 14.42 -8.69
N SER A 13 -5.44 14.71 -7.56
CA SER A 13 -4.14 15.37 -7.47
C SER A 13 -3.22 14.65 -6.48
N ARG A 14 -1.99 15.17 -6.33
CA ARG A 14 -1.03 14.63 -5.36
C ARG A 14 -1.50 14.89 -3.93
N ILE A 15 -1.23 13.94 -3.05
CA ILE A 15 -1.45 14.08 -1.62
C ILE A 15 -0.38 15.02 -1.06
N ALA A 16 -0.80 16.08 -0.37
CA ALA A 16 0.12 16.99 0.28
C ALA A 16 0.92 16.27 1.39
N SER A 17 2.22 16.57 1.47
CA SER A 17 3.08 15.99 2.51
C SER A 17 2.52 16.28 3.91
N GLY A 18 2.36 15.24 4.72
CA GLY A 18 1.85 15.35 6.09
C GLY A 18 0.33 15.38 6.23
N SER A 19 -0.43 15.38 5.13
CA SER A 19 -1.91 15.34 5.16
C SER A 19 -2.43 14.09 4.47
N LEU A 20 -2.47 12.97 5.20
CA LEU A 20 -3.04 11.74 4.66
C LEU A 20 -4.58 11.82 4.62
N PRO A 21 -5.21 11.34 3.54
CA PRO A 21 -6.66 11.21 3.49
C PRO A 21 -7.17 10.31 4.62
N SER A 22 -8.34 10.68 5.15
CA SER A 22 -9.07 9.86 6.12
C SER A 22 -9.37 8.50 5.52
N SER A 23 -9.17 7.43 6.31
CA SER A 23 -9.61 6.10 5.91
C SER A 23 -11.13 6.10 5.72
N LEU A 24 -11.60 5.30 4.78
CA LEU A 24 -12.99 4.93 4.55
C LEU A 24 -13.18 3.41 4.69
N GLY A 25 -12.26 2.76 5.39
CA GLY A 25 -12.31 1.34 5.72
C GLY A 25 -11.00 0.61 5.43
N ALA A 26 -10.85 -0.56 6.05
CA ALA A 26 -9.76 -1.48 5.76
C ALA A 26 -10.09 -2.30 4.50
N LEU A 27 -9.08 -2.52 3.65
CA LEU A 27 -9.15 -3.51 2.58
C LEU A 27 -8.80 -4.89 3.13
N PRO A 28 -9.53 -5.95 2.75
CA PRO A 28 -9.12 -7.31 3.06
C PRO A 28 -7.84 -7.67 2.31
N VAL A 29 -7.09 -8.63 2.84
CA VAL A 29 -5.91 -9.20 2.21
C VAL A 29 -6.17 -10.68 1.97
N GLY A 30 -6.06 -11.10 0.72
CA GLY A 30 -6.19 -12.50 0.31
C GLY A 30 -4.83 -13.08 -0.06
N LEU A 31 -4.79 -14.40 -0.23
CA LEU A 31 -3.67 -15.09 -0.85
C LEU A 31 -3.99 -15.34 -2.33
N GLY A 32 -3.10 -14.90 -3.20
CA GLY A 32 -3.13 -15.20 -4.63
C GLY A 32 -2.64 -16.62 -4.90
N ARG A 33 -2.86 -17.10 -6.12
CA ARG A 33 -2.51 -18.48 -6.53
C ARG A 33 -1.01 -18.79 -6.48
N GLN A 34 -0.17 -17.76 -6.52
CA GLN A 34 1.29 -17.88 -6.48
C GLN A 34 1.85 -17.72 -5.05
N GLY A 35 0.97 -17.69 -4.03
CA GLY A 35 1.36 -17.47 -2.63
C GLY A 35 1.68 -16.01 -2.31
N ASP A 36 1.45 -15.10 -3.24
CA ASP A 36 1.58 -13.66 -3.01
C ASP A 36 0.33 -13.09 -2.33
N LEU A 37 0.45 -11.91 -1.72
CA LEU A 37 -0.70 -11.23 -1.13
C LEU A 37 -1.47 -10.51 -2.24
N ILE A 38 -2.80 -10.56 -2.21
CA ILE A 38 -3.66 -9.79 -3.11
C ILE A 38 -4.54 -8.83 -2.33
N VAL A 39 -4.62 -7.59 -2.81
CA VAL A 39 -5.43 -6.53 -2.23
C VAL A 39 -6.44 -6.05 -3.29
N PRO A 40 -7.75 -6.13 -3.02
CA PRO A 40 -8.77 -5.62 -3.93
C PRO A 40 -8.75 -4.09 -3.91
N THR A 41 -8.73 -3.44 -5.07
CA THR A 41 -8.80 -1.98 -5.18
C THR A 41 -9.56 -1.60 -6.45
N ALA A 42 -10.71 -0.95 -6.30
CA ALA A 42 -11.47 -0.43 -7.42
C ALA A 42 -10.74 0.74 -8.11
N ASP A 43 -11.12 1.07 -9.35
CA ASP A 43 -10.38 2.09 -10.13
C ASP A 43 -10.47 3.50 -9.54
N ASN A 44 -11.54 3.79 -8.80
CA ASN A 44 -11.77 5.06 -8.09
C ASN A 44 -11.30 5.03 -6.63
N GLU A 45 -10.64 3.97 -6.19
CA GLU A 45 -10.09 3.84 -4.84
C GLU A 45 -8.57 4.05 -4.84
N ALA A 46 -8.08 4.56 -3.72
CA ALA A 46 -6.67 4.54 -3.36
C ALA A 46 -6.52 4.02 -1.93
N PHE A 47 -5.29 3.74 -1.50
CA PHE A 47 -5.04 3.32 -0.12
C PHE A 47 -3.68 3.80 0.38
N TRP A 48 -3.53 3.77 1.71
CA TRP A 48 -2.26 3.87 2.40
C TRP A 48 -1.98 2.57 3.16
N VAL A 49 -0.70 2.30 3.44
CA VAL A 49 -0.25 1.06 4.06
C VAL A 49 0.09 1.34 5.52
N GLY A 50 -0.62 0.72 6.46
CA GLY A 50 -0.25 0.72 7.88
C GLY A 50 0.86 -0.31 8.16
N LEU A 51 1.81 0.07 8.99
CA LEU A 51 2.99 -0.72 9.36
C LEU A 51 3.00 -0.98 10.86
N GLU A 52 3.11 -2.24 11.26
CA GLU A 52 3.23 -2.64 12.66
C GLU A 52 4.27 -3.75 12.79
N LEU A 53 5.13 -3.67 13.81
CA LEU A 53 5.95 -4.81 14.22
C LEU A 53 5.21 -5.62 15.28
N ALA A 54 5.28 -6.95 15.18
CA ALA A 54 4.86 -7.80 16.29
C ALA A 54 5.72 -7.46 17.53
N ARG A 55 5.12 -7.51 18.73
CA ARG A 55 5.69 -7.04 20.02
C ARG A 55 7.20 -7.27 20.16
N ALA A 56 7.89 -6.26 20.70
CA ALA A 56 9.32 -6.26 21.10
C ALA A 56 10.34 -6.55 19.98
N ALA A 57 9.95 -6.45 18.71
CA ALA A 57 10.90 -6.60 17.62
C ALA A 57 11.87 -5.40 17.52
N GLN A 58 13.13 -5.71 17.22
CA GLN A 58 14.14 -4.72 16.87
C GLN A 58 13.67 -3.86 15.69
N PRO A 59 14.05 -2.57 15.62
CA PRO A 59 13.76 -1.75 14.46
C PRO A 59 14.26 -2.39 13.16
N ILE A 60 13.41 -2.34 12.14
CA ILE A 60 13.73 -2.82 10.80
C ILE A 60 13.89 -1.64 9.84
N THR A 61 14.71 -1.84 8.83
CA THR A 61 14.74 -1.02 7.63
C THR A 61 13.78 -1.61 6.62
N LEU A 62 12.83 -0.83 6.13
CA LEU A 62 11.87 -1.20 5.10
C LEU A 62 12.18 -0.45 3.80
N ARG A 63 12.31 -1.20 2.71
CA ARG A 63 12.30 -0.71 1.33
C ARG A 63 11.00 -1.11 0.66
N LEU A 64 10.48 -0.24 -0.20
CA LEU A 64 9.24 -0.46 -0.92
C LEU A 64 9.42 -0.09 -2.39
N SER A 65 9.15 -1.03 -3.29
CA SER A 65 9.09 -0.76 -4.73
C SER A 65 7.67 -0.89 -5.23
N VAL A 66 7.31 -0.09 -6.24
CA VAL A 66 6.01 -0.11 -6.91
C VAL A 66 6.21 -0.45 -8.37
N GLU A 67 5.50 -1.46 -8.86
CA GLU A 67 5.35 -1.73 -10.29
C GLU A 67 4.10 -1.02 -10.79
N LEU A 68 4.27 -0.20 -11.83
CA LEU A 68 3.19 0.51 -12.50
C LEU A 68 2.64 -0.35 -13.64
N ARG A 69 1.41 -0.07 -14.06
CA ARG A 69 0.77 -0.72 -15.21
C ARG A 69 1.54 -0.54 -16.52
N SER A 70 2.34 0.53 -16.62
CA SER A 70 3.26 0.76 -17.74
C SER A 70 4.43 -0.24 -17.80
N GLY A 71 4.66 -1.01 -16.72
CA GLY A 71 5.81 -1.88 -16.54
C GLY A 71 6.98 -1.21 -15.80
N ASP A 72 6.90 0.11 -15.53
CA ASP A 72 7.93 0.82 -14.78
C ASP A 72 7.98 0.36 -13.33
N VAL A 73 9.20 0.26 -12.78
CA VAL A 73 9.42 -0.03 -11.36
C VAL A 73 10.04 1.19 -10.70
N LEU A 74 9.36 1.71 -9.67
CA LEU A 74 9.81 2.87 -8.89
C LEU A 74 10.17 2.47 -7.46
N ASP A 75 11.17 3.13 -6.88
CA ASP A 75 11.36 3.17 -5.42
C ASP A 75 10.29 4.09 -4.84
N ALA A 76 9.45 3.55 -3.94
CA ALA A 76 8.32 4.28 -3.40
C ALA A 76 8.73 5.39 -2.43
N LEU A 77 9.90 5.23 -1.79
CA LEU A 77 10.29 6.00 -0.62
C LEU A 77 11.21 7.18 -0.96
N GLY A 78 11.71 7.25 -2.20
CA GLY A 78 12.54 8.35 -2.65
C GLY A 78 13.07 8.14 -4.07
N ALA A 79 13.64 9.21 -4.64
CA ALA A 79 14.25 9.17 -5.96
C ALA A 79 15.61 8.44 -5.97
N ALA A 80 16.27 8.32 -4.82
CA ALA A 80 17.52 7.61 -4.70
C ALA A 80 17.25 6.10 -4.68
N PRO A 81 17.93 5.30 -5.52
CA PRO A 81 17.84 3.85 -5.43
C PRO A 81 18.31 3.41 -4.05
N SER A 82 17.50 2.60 -3.35
CA SER A 82 17.73 2.14 -1.97
C SER A 82 17.20 3.05 -0.87
N SER A 83 16.25 3.94 -1.18
CA SER A 83 15.55 4.69 -0.15
C SER A 83 14.85 3.72 0.81
N ALA A 84 14.96 3.97 2.11
CA ALA A 84 14.42 3.10 3.12
C ALA A 84 13.89 3.89 4.31
N LEU A 85 12.91 3.32 5.00
CA LEU A 85 12.33 3.87 6.22
C LEU A 85 12.57 2.94 7.40
N THR A 86 12.66 3.50 8.61
CA THR A 86 12.77 2.71 9.84
C THR A 86 11.38 2.47 10.44
N VAL A 87 11.09 1.20 10.77
CA VAL A 87 9.88 0.79 11.51
C VAL A 87 10.31 0.14 12.82
N PRO A 88 9.90 0.64 13.99
CA PRO A 88 9.37 1.99 14.30
C PRO A 88 10.42 3.11 14.08
N PRO A 89 10.05 4.42 14.04
CA PRO A 89 8.77 5.02 14.44
C PRO A 89 7.74 5.15 13.34
N THR A 90 8.10 4.87 12.08
CA THR A 90 7.17 5.01 10.95
C THR A 90 6.03 4.01 11.07
N ARG A 91 4.78 4.50 11.06
CA ARG A 91 3.58 3.66 11.22
C ARG A 91 2.77 3.47 9.95
N HIS A 92 3.09 4.19 8.89
CA HIS A 92 2.38 4.08 7.63
C HIS A 92 3.22 4.57 6.45
N VAL A 93 2.85 4.15 5.25
CA VAL A 93 3.29 4.69 3.96
C VAL A 93 2.06 5.21 3.22
N GLY A 94 2.01 6.53 3.02
CA GLY A 94 0.83 7.22 2.46
C GLY A 94 0.67 7.13 0.94
N GLY A 95 1.73 6.72 0.25
CA GLY A 95 1.86 6.78 -1.20
C GLY A 95 3.32 6.66 -1.60
N PHE A 96 3.64 7.04 -2.83
CA PHE A 96 5.01 7.02 -3.35
C PHE A 96 5.43 8.36 -3.90
N THR A 97 6.72 8.66 -3.79
CA THR A 97 7.31 9.87 -4.37
C THR A 97 7.55 9.69 -5.86
N HIS A 98 7.20 10.69 -6.65
CA HIS A 98 7.58 10.77 -8.07
C HIS A 98 7.77 12.25 -8.42
N ALA A 99 8.94 12.63 -8.96
CA ALA A 99 9.35 13.98 -9.39
C ALA A 99 8.38 15.14 -9.03
N GLY A 100 8.75 15.99 -8.06
CA GLY A 100 7.94 17.13 -7.60
C GLY A 100 7.55 17.04 -6.12
N SER A 101 6.73 17.99 -5.63
CA SER A 101 6.21 17.97 -4.26
C SER A 101 4.99 17.05 -4.13
N GLY A 102 4.79 16.48 -2.94
CA GLY A 102 3.66 15.61 -2.60
C GLY A 102 3.83 14.14 -3.00
N LEU A 103 2.87 13.33 -2.55
CA LEU A 103 2.83 11.87 -2.76
C LEU A 103 1.80 11.51 -3.83
N ARG A 104 2.12 10.50 -4.64
CA ARG A 104 1.12 9.80 -5.45
C ARG A 104 0.48 8.70 -4.60
N ALA A 105 -0.83 8.65 -4.59
CA ALA A 105 -1.56 7.61 -3.86
C ALA A 105 -1.32 6.23 -4.49
N PHE A 106 -1.32 5.15 -3.69
CA PHE A 106 -1.37 3.81 -4.24
C PHE A 106 -2.79 3.53 -4.75
N ALA A 107 -2.95 3.36 -6.07
CA ALA A 107 -4.24 3.13 -6.71
C ALA A 107 -4.06 2.23 -7.93
N ARG A 108 -5.00 1.30 -8.17
CA ARG A 108 -4.97 0.41 -9.35
C ARG A 108 -5.36 1.12 -10.64
N GLY A 109 -6.32 2.04 -10.54
CA GLY A 109 -6.82 2.83 -11.65
C GLY A 109 -5.82 3.90 -12.05
N GLY A 110 -5.54 4.01 -13.35
CA GLY A 110 -4.77 5.11 -13.91
C GLY A 110 -5.61 6.36 -14.20
N GLY A 111 -4.94 7.46 -14.51
CA GLY A 111 -5.49 8.69 -15.07
C GLY A 111 -4.46 9.33 -16.01
N GLU A 112 -4.76 10.50 -16.59
CA GLU A 112 -3.85 11.16 -17.56
C GLU A 112 -2.43 11.35 -17.00
N ASP A 113 -2.29 11.62 -15.70
CA ASP A 113 -0.99 11.87 -15.05
C ASP A 113 -0.53 10.79 -14.06
N ILE A 114 -1.30 9.69 -13.95
CA ILE A 114 -1.08 8.66 -12.94
C ILE A 114 -1.17 7.29 -13.59
N ASN A 115 -0.03 6.62 -13.75
CA ASN A 115 -0.02 5.20 -14.04
C ASN A 115 -0.49 4.45 -12.80
N GLY A 116 -1.53 3.63 -12.95
CA GLY A 116 -2.02 2.78 -11.87
C GLY A 116 -0.96 1.79 -11.40
N CYS A 117 -0.88 1.54 -10.10
CA CYS A 117 -0.04 0.53 -9.49
C CYS A 117 -0.64 -0.86 -9.71
N VAL A 118 0.19 -1.85 -10.01
CA VAL A 118 -0.24 -3.25 -10.15
C VAL A 118 0.41 -4.15 -9.11
N ARG A 119 1.56 -3.75 -8.56
CA ARG A 119 2.31 -4.55 -7.58
C ARG A 119 3.12 -3.66 -6.63
N LEU A 120 3.22 -4.10 -5.39
CA LEU A 120 4.12 -3.56 -4.37
C LEU A 120 5.07 -4.67 -3.91
N VAL A 121 6.34 -4.33 -3.70
CA VAL A 121 7.34 -5.25 -3.17
C VAL A 121 7.96 -4.64 -1.92
N PHE A 122 7.69 -5.26 -0.78
CA PHE A 122 8.24 -4.87 0.51
C PHE A 122 9.45 -5.72 0.80
N ARG A 123 10.58 -5.10 1.11
CA ARG A 123 11.79 -5.78 1.57
C ARG A 123 12.21 -5.19 2.89
N ALA A 124 12.41 -6.01 3.91
CA ALA A 124 12.88 -5.50 5.18
C ALA A 124 13.95 -6.35 5.83
N ALA A 125 14.84 -5.65 6.53
CA ALA A 125 16.00 -6.22 7.21
C ALA A 125 16.07 -5.66 8.64
N ILE A 126 16.53 -6.49 9.57
CA ILE A 126 16.78 -6.07 10.95
C ILE A 126 18.04 -5.22 10.97
N LEU A 127 17.98 -4.01 11.57
CA LEU A 127 19.10 -3.05 11.52
C LEU A 127 20.40 -3.55 12.17
N ALA A 128 20.30 -4.45 13.16
CA ALA A 128 21.43 -4.89 13.98
C ALA A 128 22.01 -6.26 13.58
N VAL A 129 21.43 -6.95 12.61
CA VAL A 129 21.80 -8.31 12.26
C VAL A 129 21.93 -8.43 10.75
N GLU A 130 23.10 -8.87 10.26
CA GLU A 130 23.25 -9.37 8.91
C GLU A 130 22.33 -10.59 8.75
N SER A 131 21.13 -10.33 8.27
CA SER A 131 20.07 -11.32 8.09
C SER A 131 19.56 -11.20 6.67
N GLU A 132 19.20 -12.34 6.09
CA GLU A 132 18.52 -12.37 4.80
C GLU A 132 17.25 -11.51 4.90
N PRO A 133 17.09 -10.49 4.04
CA PRO A 133 15.94 -9.61 4.11
C PRO A 133 14.67 -10.43 3.84
N PHE A 134 13.64 -10.25 4.66
CA PHE A 134 12.34 -10.79 4.31
C PHE A 134 11.76 -9.96 3.17
N SER A 135 11.12 -10.65 2.22
CA SER A 135 10.46 -10.01 1.09
C SER A 135 9.01 -10.49 1.02
N THR A 136 8.09 -9.56 0.78
CA THR A 136 6.70 -9.90 0.48
C THR A 136 6.19 -9.09 -0.71
N VAL A 137 5.37 -9.74 -1.52
CA VAL A 137 4.77 -9.17 -2.73
C VAL A 137 3.28 -8.98 -2.48
N VAL A 138 2.78 -7.80 -2.84
CA VAL A 138 1.36 -7.48 -2.82
C VAL A 138 0.94 -7.10 -4.24
N ARG A 139 0.04 -7.87 -4.86
CA ARG A 139 -0.60 -7.51 -6.12
C ARG A 139 -1.90 -6.75 -5.87
N LEU A 140 -2.17 -5.78 -6.73
CA LEU A 140 -3.42 -5.04 -6.73
C LEU A 140 -4.34 -5.60 -7.82
N VAL A 141 -5.52 -6.03 -7.42
CA VAL A 141 -6.52 -6.62 -8.32
C VAL A 141 -7.85 -5.86 -8.18
N ASP A 142 -8.73 -5.97 -9.17
CA ASP A 142 -10.10 -5.53 -8.97
C ASP A 142 -10.88 -6.53 -8.09
N TYR A 143 -12.13 -6.21 -7.78
CA TYR A 143 -12.95 -7.02 -6.88
C TYR A 143 -13.29 -8.39 -7.46
N ALA A 144 -13.47 -8.46 -8.78
CA ALA A 144 -13.73 -9.71 -9.48
C ALA A 144 -12.49 -10.62 -9.43
N GLY A 145 -11.31 -10.07 -9.72
CA GLY A 145 -10.03 -10.76 -9.63
C GLY A 145 -9.72 -11.22 -8.20
N PHE A 146 -9.99 -10.38 -7.20
CA PHE A 146 -9.86 -10.77 -5.78
C PHE A 146 -10.70 -11.99 -5.44
N THR A 147 -11.97 -11.98 -5.84
CA THR A 147 -12.90 -13.10 -5.60
C THR A 147 -12.43 -14.36 -6.32
N ALA A 148 -12.02 -14.23 -7.59
CA ALA A 148 -11.59 -15.35 -8.42
C ALA A 148 -10.27 -16.00 -7.96
N GLU A 149 -9.39 -15.23 -7.30
CA GLU A 149 -8.10 -15.71 -6.82
C GLU A 149 -8.13 -16.18 -5.37
N SER A 150 -8.78 -15.44 -4.46
CA SER A 150 -8.82 -15.77 -3.03
C SER A 150 -9.99 -16.66 -2.63
N GLY A 151 -11.07 -16.69 -3.42
CA GLY A 151 -12.36 -17.27 -3.02
C GLY A 151 -13.11 -16.48 -1.94
N MET A 152 -12.57 -15.34 -1.49
CA MET A 152 -13.23 -14.47 -0.51
C MET A 152 -14.25 -13.55 -1.20
N ALA A 153 -15.28 -13.15 -0.45
CA ALA A 153 -16.19 -12.11 -0.93
C ALA A 153 -15.44 -10.79 -1.15
N PRO A 154 -15.77 -10.01 -2.19
CA PRO A 154 -15.17 -8.70 -2.39
C PRO A 154 -15.63 -7.74 -1.28
N PRO A 155 -14.86 -6.69 -0.96
CA PRO A 155 -15.32 -5.67 -0.03
C PRO A 155 -16.54 -4.94 -0.61
N SER A 156 -17.40 -4.41 0.27
CA SER A 156 -18.48 -3.53 -0.16
C SER A 156 -17.92 -2.33 -0.94
N PRO A 157 -18.65 -1.82 -1.96
CA PRO A 157 -18.27 -0.59 -2.65
C PRO A 157 -17.95 0.55 -1.67
N LEU A 158 -17.02 1.40 -2.07
CA LEU A 158 -16.69 2.59 -1.28
C LEU A 158 -17.92 3.49 -1.16
N ASP A 159 -18.33 3.76 0.07
CA ASP A 159 -19.41 4.71 0.37
C ASP A 159 -18.80 5.91 1.12
N PRO A 160 -18.68 7.09 0.47
CA PRO A 160 -18.17 8.29 1.10
C PRO A 160 -19.02 8.81 2.26
N ASP A 161 -20.31 8.44 2.29
CA ASP A 161 -21.30 8.92 3.25
C ASP A 161 -21.57 7.92 4.38
N ALA A 162 -20.97 6.72 4.31
CA ALA A 162 -21.15 5.69 5.33
C ALA A 162 -20.77 6.25 6.72
N GLY A 163 -21.76 6.37 7.60
CA GLY A 163 -21.64 6.95 8.95
C GLY A 163 -20.68 6.21 9.90
N PHE A 164 -20.12 5.08 9.49
CA PHE A 164 -18.97 4.43 10.13
C PHE A 164 -17.61 4.83 9.50
N GLN A 165 -17.54 6.00 8.83
CA GLN A 165 -16.43 6.96 8.63
C GLN A 165 -14.97 6.45 8.61
N GLY A 166 -14.70 5.23 8.15
CA GLY A 166 -13.37 4.58 8.25
C GLY A 166 -12.76 4.56 9.65
N TRP A 167 -13.57 4.21 10.65
CA TRP A 167 -13.16 4.23 12.06
C TRP A 167 -11.87 3.43 12.28
N ARG A 168 -10.91 4.07 12.97
CA ARG A 168 -9.84 3.36 13.69
C ARG A 168 -10.52 2.52 14.77
N LEU A 169 -10.32 1.21 14.73
CA LEU A 169 -10.53 0.38 15.93
C LEU A 169 -9.58 0.88 17.03
N PRO A 170 -10.01 0.94 18.30
CA PRO A 170 -9.16 1.31 19.43
C PRO A 170 -7.93 0.42 19.57
#